data_AF-A0A935JTB4-F1
#
_entry.id   AF-A0A935JTB4-F1
#
_cell.length_a   1.000
_cell.length_b   1.000
_cell.length_c   1.000
_cell.angle_alpha   90.00
_cell.angle_beta   90.00
_cell.angle_gamma   90.00
#
_symmetry.space_group_name_H-M   'P 1'
#
loop_
_entity.id
_entity.type
_entity.pdbx_description
1 polymer ?
#
loop_
_entity_poly.entity_id
_entity_poly.type
_entity_poly.pdbx_seq_one_letter_code
_entity_poly.pdbx_strand_id
1 'polypeptide(L)'
;MKVNLKKTMIATLVGVAFSASSAFAAVTWYPPVTTFEDDNMEWFIDRDANGVVSVGDTLVSVLEVFSSSGDFGGGPTGFGGQELTGVLAIDVTAAVNNGGSWTFTFGEAAGGLASYLPGVDTTNIGAGSLVAMWLDSTPDLGIVPPNCVSMATCISAASDGALWEVDGLGASVVGSDLGVDADAFFTATIVSNDPTVIAGLSSGQTGGDVNFGLSAMYNGTGQNLTEQNAIGPGGLVSVDVIGGGSIKGGQGLTNGAFSRSDFDFTKAVQVPEPTSLALLGVGLLGLLGFRKRS
;
A
#
# COMPACT_ATOMS: atom_id res chain seq x y z
N MET A 1 -72.03 -3.15 -20.35
CA MET A 1 -70.66 -3.45 -20.80
C MET A 1 -69.86 -3.87 -19.56
N LYS A 2 -69.59 -5.17 -19.40
CA LYS A 2 -68.93 -5.74 -18.20
C LYS A 2 -67.44 -5.88 -18.50
N VAL A 3 -66.58 -5.14 -17.80
CA VAL A 3 -65.13 -5.30 -17.88
C VAL A 3 -64.70 -6.26 -16.76
N ASN A 4 -64.25 -7.46 -17.14
CA ASN A 4 -63.68 -8.46 -16.25
C ASN A 4 -62.22 -8.11 -15.96
N LEU A 5 -61.94 -7.49 -14.82
CA LEU A 5 -60.59 -7.24 -14.31
C LEU A 5 -60.11 -8.48 -13.52
N LYS A 6 -59.72 -9.54 -14.22
CA LYS A 6 -59.09 -10.72 -13.61
C LYS A 6 -57.61 -10.77 -13.95
N LYS A 7 -56.80 -10.55 -12.91
CA LYS A 7 -55.54 -11.25 -12.60
C LYS A 7 -54.46 -11.33 -13.69
N THR A 8 -53.52 -10.39 -13.67
CA THR A 8 -52.09 -10.70 -13.88
C THR A 8 -51.23 -9.57 -13.30
N MET A 9 -50.93 -9.62 -12.00
CA MET A 9 -49.74 -8.92 -11.48
C MET A 9 -48.56 -9.82 -11.83
N ILE A 10 -47.90 -9.50 -12.95
CA ILE A 10 -46.60 -10.04 -13.30
C ILE A 10 -45.62 -9.36 -12.34
N ALA A 11 -45.16 -10.10 -11.34
CA ALA A 11 -44.07 -9.68 -10.48
C ALA A 11 -42.80 -9.60 -11.35
N THR A 12 -42.41 -8.38 -11.72
CA THR A 12 -41.13 -8.10 -12.34
C THR A 12 -40.05 -8.34 -11.29
N LEU A 13 -39.55 -9.58 -11.23
CA LEU A 13 -38.33 -9.93 -10.54
C LEU A 13 -37.19 -9.30 -11.34
N VAL A 14 -36.83 -8.06 -11.01
CA VAL A 14 -35.64 -7.40 -11.52
C VAL A 14 -34.45 -8.24 -11.07
N GLY A 15 -33.91 -9.04 -11.99
CA GLY A 15 -32.65 -9.73 -11.82
C GLY A 15 -31.56 -8.68 -11.69
N VAL A 16 -31.18 -8.39 -10.44
CA VAL A 16 -29.96 -7.65 -10.13
C VAL A 16 -28.80 -8.50 -10.66
N ALA A 17 -28.32 -8.13 -11.83
CA ALA A 17 -27.08 -8.65 -12.37
C ALA A 17 -25.97 -8.14 -11.46
N PHE A 18 -25.44 -9.02 -10.62
CA PHE A 18 -24.20 -8.79 -9.89
C PHE A 18 -23.08 -8.65 -10.93
N SER A 19 -22.70 -7.42 -11.26
CA SER A 19 -21.40 -7.12 -11.84
C SER A 19 -20.36 -7.38 -10.74
N ALA A 20 -19.98 -8.64 -10.58
CA ALA A 20 -18.80 -9.00 -9.81
C ALA A 20 -17.60 -8.52 -10.64
N SER A 21 -17.09 -7.33 -10.31
CA SER A 21 -15.71 -7.00 -10.62
C SER A 21 -14.85 -8.13 -10.05
N SER A 22 -14.02 -8.73 -10.89
CA SER A 22 -13.07 -9.77 -10.48
C SER A 22 -12.10 -9.16 -9.48
N ALA A 23 -12.35 -9.35 -8.19
CA ALA A 23 -11.36 -9.08 -7.15
C ALA A 23 -10.11 -9.94 -7.46
N PHE A 24 -8.92 -9.36 -7.30
CA PHE A 24 -7.68 -10.12 -7.38
C PHE A 24 -7.67 -11.14 -6.23
N ALA A 25 -8.02 -12.38 -6.53
CA ALA A 25 -8.12 -13.46 -5.55
C ALA A 25 -6.76 -13.91 -4.99
N ALA A 26 -5.66 -13.28 -5.42
CA ALA A 26 -4.31 -13.62 -5.03
C ALA A 26 -3.93 -13.11 -3.64
N VAL A 27 -4.40 -11.91 -3.27
CA VAL A 27 -4.15 -11.34 -1.94
C VAL A 27 -5.18 -11.85 -0.95
N THR A 28 -4.72 -12.51 0.12
CA THR A 28 -5.58 -12.93 1.21
C THR A 28 -5.75 -11.78 2.20
N TRP A 29 -6.99 -11.30 2.33
CA TRP A 29 -7.33 -10.24 3.27
C TRP A 29 -7.84 -10.82 4.59
N TYR A 30 -7.44 -10.18 5.69
CA TYR A 30 -7.83 -10.50 7.06
C TYR A 30 -8.59 -9.31 7.68
N PRO A 31 -9.90 -9.17 7.44
CA PRO A 31 -10.67 -8.11 8.08
C PRO A 31 -10.66 -8.25 9.62
N PRO A 32 -10.64 -7.13 10.38
CA PRO A 32 -10.75 -5.75 9.90
C PRO A 32 -9.45 -5.12 9.43
N VAL A 33 -8.28 -5.68 9.78
CA VAL A 33 -6.95 -5.11 9.48
C VAL A 33 -6.05 -6.22 8.96
N THR A 34 -5.51 -6.00 7.77
CA THR A 34 -4.52 -6.87 7.14
C THR A 34 -3.16 -6.22 7.22
N THR A 35 -2.19 -6.98 7.70
CA THR A 35 -0.78 -6.60 7.80
C THR A 35 -0.02 -7.25 6.65
N PHE A 36 0.84 -6.48 6.01
CA PHE A 36 1.68 -6.87 4.90
C PHE A 36 3.13 -6.73 5.35
N GLU A 37 3.92 -7.76 5.09
CA GLU A 37 5.34 -7.82 5.40
C GLU A 37 6.09 -7.68 4.09
N ASP A 38 6.98 -6.69 4.03
CA ASP A 38 7.76 -6.39 2.85
C ASP A 38 9.25 -6.24 3.18
N ASP A 39 10.05 -6.72 2.23
CA ASP A 39 11.47 -6.42 2.18
C ASP A 39 11.70 -5.36 1.09
N ASN A 40 12.74 -4.55 1.25
CA ASN A 40 13.10 -3.56 0.24
C ASN A 40 14.60 -3.47 -0.04
N MET A 41 14.92 -2.82 -1.16
CA MET A 41 16.27 -2.44 -1.55
C MET A 41 16.30 -0.99 -2.01
N GLU A 42 17.17 -0.17 -1.42
CA GLU A 42 17.16 1.28 -1.63
C GLU A 42 18.40 1.79 -2.38
N TRP A 43 18.17 2.76 -3.25
CA TRP A 43 19.15 3.59 -3.93
C TRP A 43 19.03 5.04 -3.49
N PHE A 44 20.17 5.72 -3.54
CA PHE A 44 20.30 7.13 -3.23
C PHE A 44 20.73 7.89 -4.48
N ILE A 45 19.98 8.94 -4.82
CA ILE A 45 20.30 9.86 -5.91
C ILE A 45 20.70 11.20 -5.30
N ASP A 46 22.02 11.40 -5.25
CA ASP A 46 22.68 12.63 -4.81
C ASP A 46 22.51 13.72 -5.87
N ARG A 47 21.60 14.67 -5.64
CA ARG A 47 21.28 15.72 -6.61
C ARG A 47 22.22 16.92 -6.50
N ASP A 48 22.79 17.15 -5.33
CA ASP A 48 23.70 18.27 -5.07
C ASP A 48 25.19 17.86 -5.05
N ALA A 49 25.47 16.57 -5.22
CA ALA A 49 26.78 15.95 -5.29
C ALA A 49 27.62 16.13 -4.00
N ASN A 50 26.96 16.19 -2.84
CA ASN A 50 27.64 16.39 -1.55
C ASN A 50 28.08 15.06 -0.88
N GLY A 51 27.67 13.91 -1.40
CA GLY A 51 28.01 12.57 -0.93
C GLY A 51 27.26 12.10 0.33
N VAL A 52 26.25 12.83 0.79
CA VAL A 52 25.42 12.49 1.95
C VAL A 52 23.94 12.70 1.62
N VAL A 53 23.06 11.99 2.33
CA VAL A 53 21.61 12.23 2.23
C VAL A 53 21.29 13.60 2.82
N SER A 54 20.73 14.48 1.98
CA SER A 54 20.44 15.87 2.30
C SER A 54 19.15 16.35 1.63
N VAL A 55 18.69 17.56 1.98
CA VAL A 55 17.43 18.11 1.46
C VAL A 55 17.51 18.32 -0.05
N GLY A 56 16.54 17.77 -0.77
CA GLY A 56 16.45 17.78 -2.23
C GLY A 56 16.99 16.52 -2.91
N ASP A 57 17.62 15.61 -2.17
CA ASP A 57 18.00 14.30 -2.69
C ASP A 57 16.80 13.36 -2.78
N THR A 58 16.92 12.34 -3.64
CA THR A 58 15.87 11.34 -3.85
C THR A 58 16.33 9.97 -3.35
N LEU A 59 15.47 9.29 -2.60
CA LEU A 59 15.57 7.86 -2.35
C LEU A 59 14.60 7.12 -3.26
N VAL A 60 15.11 6.07 -3.91
CA VAL A 60 14.29 5.16 -4.73
C VAL A 60 14.40 3.78 -4.12
N SER A 61 13.28 3.08 -3.97
CA SER A 61 13.26 1.73 -3.44
C SER A 61 12.42 0.83 -4.33
N VAL A 62 12.83 -0.43 -4.43
CA VAL A 62 11.96 -1.52 -4.90
C VAL A 62 11.61 -2.39 -3.70
N LEU A 63 10.37 -2.84 -3.66
CA LEU A 63 9.84 -3.64 -2.57
C LEU A 63 9.20 -4.92 -3.08
N GLU A 64 9.29 -5.96 -2.27
CA GLU A 64 8.61 -7.23 -2.47
C GLU A 64 7.82 -7.54 -1.20
N VAL A 65 6.50 -7.52 -1.31
CA VAL A 65 5.61 -7.99 -0.26
C VAL A 65 5.47 -9.50 -0.45
N PHE A 66 5.90 -10.28 0.52
CA PHE A 66 5.93 -11.74 0.42
C PHE A 66 4.89 -12.43 1.31
N SER A 67 4.30 -11.69 2.27
CA SER A 67 3.28 -12.24 3.14
C SER A 67 2.21 -11.22 3.52
N SER A 68 1.01 -11.75 3.77
CA SER A 68 -0.09 -11.02 4.39
C SER A 68 -0.59 -11.80 5.61
N SER A 69 -0.96 -11.11 6.68
CA SER A 69 -1.46 -11.72 7.92
C SER A 69 -2.54 -10.85 8.58
N GLY A 70 -3.25 -11.41 9.55
CA GLY A 70 -4.28 -10.70 10.30
C GLY A 70 -3.82 -10.38 11.71
N ASP A 71 -4.06 -9.14 12.17
CA ASP A 71 -3.72 -8.69 13.52
C ASP A 71 -4.38 -9.53 14.63
N PHE A 72 -5.54 -10.11 14.35
CA PHE A 72 -6.34 -10.91 15.29
C PHE A 72 -6.28 -12.42 14.99
N GLY A 73 -5.30 -12.85 14.20
CA GLY A 73 -5.10 -14.24 13.78
C GLY A 73 -5.32 -14.44 12.28
N GLY A 74 -4.74 -15.52 11.76
CA GLY A 74 -4.50 -15.73 10.34
C GLY A 74 -3.01 -15.68 10.07
N GLY A 75 -2.47 -16.73 9.45
CA GLY A 75 -1.02 -16.87 9.25
C GLY A 75 -0.54 -16.08 8.04
N PRO A 76 0.79 -15.91 7.91
CA PRO A 76 1.38 -15.36 6.70
C PRO A 76 0.92 -16.20 5.52
N THR A 77 0.19 -15.58 4.61
CA THR A 77 -0.28 -16.19 3.37
C THR A 77 0.35 -15.44 2.23
N GLY A 78 1.13 -16.17 1.42
CA GLY A 78 1.67 -15.65 0.17
C GLY A 78 0.58 -15.48 -0.89
N PHE A 79 0.95 -14.96 -2.05
CA PHE A 79 -0.02 -14.43 -3.02
C PHE A 79 -0.48 -15.46 -4.07
N GLY A 80 -0.62 -16.73 -3.68
CA GLY A 80 -1.25 -17.75 -4.53
C GLY A 80 -0.57 -18.03 -5.88
N GLY A 81 0.76 -17.88 -5.96
CA GLY A 81 1.52 -18.00 -7.22
C GLY A 81 1.64 -16.68 -7.99
N GLN A 82 1.22 -15.57 -7.37
CA GLN A 82 1.61 -14.21 -7.71
C GLN A 82 2.60 -13.70 -6.67
N GLU A 83 3.18 -12.54 -6.93
CA GLU A 83 3.89 -11.71 -5.96
C GLU A 83 3.33 -10.29 -6.05
N LEU A 84 3.49 -9.55 -4.96
CA LEU A 84 3.12 -8.15 -4.86
C LEU A 84 4.41 -7.34 -4.75
N THR A 85 4.75 -6.65 -5.83
CA THR A 85 5.99 -5.88 -5.95
C THR A 85 5.67 -4.40 -6.01
N GLY A 86 6.63 -3.54 -5.72
CA GLY A 86 6.40 -2.11 -5.76
C GLY A 86 7.65 -1.28 -5.96
N VAL A 87 7.40 -0.03 -6.31
CA VAL A 87 8.43 1.00 -6.50
C VAL A 87 8.03 2.22 -5.70
N LEU A 88 8.96 2.67 -4.86
CA LEU A 88 8.84 3.88 -4.06
C LEU A 88 9.87 4.91 -4.51
N ALA A 89 9.47 6.18 -4.60
CA ALA A 89 10.37 7.29 -4.87
C ALA A 89 9.98 8.49 -4.01
N ILE A 90 10.91 8.96 -3.18
CA ILE A 90 10.66 10.03 -2.20
C ILE A 90 11.83 11.02 -2.17
N ASP A 91 11.51 12.31 -2.06
CA ASP A 91 12.53 13.35 -1.86
C ASP A 91 12.66 13.70 -0.39
N VAL A 92 13.89 14.00 0.04
CA VAL A 92 14.15 14.55 1.38
C VAL A 92 13.70 15.99 1.43
N THR A 93 12.66 16.28 2.21
CA THR A 93 12.10 17.64 2.38
C THR A 93 12.64 18.33 3.64
N ALA A 94 13.04 17.57 4.64
CA ALA A 94 13.73 18.07 5.82
C ALA A 94 14.76 17.07 6.35
N ALA A 95 15.87 17.59 6.89
CA ALA A 95 16.92 16.81 7.53
C ALA A 95 17.37 17.53 8.81
N VAL A 96 17.22 16.87 9.96
CA VAL A 96 17.55 17.44 11.28
C VAL A 96 18.59 16.57 11.98
N ASN A 97 19.74 17.15 12.32
CA ASN A 97 20.76 16.47 13.12
C ASN A 97 20.42 16.56 14.61
N ASN A 98 20.26 15.41 15.25
CA ASN A 98 19.89 15.27 16.66
C ASN A 98 21.09 14.98 17.59
N GLY A 99 22.32 15.30 17.15
CA GLY A 99 23.53 15.09 17.95
C GLY A 99 23.98 13.63 18.01
N GLY A 100 23.86 12.90 16.89
CA GLY A 100 24.26 11.49 16.79
C GLY A 100 23.32 10.62 15.94
N SER A 101 22.17 11.17 15.57
CA SER A 101 21.25 10.61 14.58
C SER A 101 20.69 11.74 13.71
N TRP A 102 19.99 11.37 12.66
CA TRP A 102 19.32 12.27 11.74
C TRP A 102 17.85 11.92 11.64
N THR A 103 16.97 12.91 11.76
CA THR A 103 15.56 12.76 11.43
C THR A 103 15.30 13.34 10.05
N PHE A 104 14.71 12.54 9.19
CA PHE A 104 14.30 12.91 7.84
C PHE A 104 12.79 12.99 7.73
N THR A 105 12.32 13.99 7.00
CA THR A 105 10.95 14.06 6.50
C THR A 105 11.02 13.96 5.00
N PHE A 106 10.08 13.21 4.43
CA PHE A 106 10.05 12.95 3.00
C PHE A 106 8.79 13.52 2.36
N GLY A 107 8.90 13.77 1.06
CA GLY A 107 7.81 14.21 0.20
C GLY A 107 7.82 13.49 -1.14
N GLU A 108 6.91 13.89 -2.02
CA GLU A 108 6.89 13.40 -3.40
C GLU A 108 8.23 13.70 -4.10
N ALA A 109 8.77 12.69 -4.80
CA ALA A 109 9.97 12.86 -5.58
C ALA A 109 9.80 13.92 -6.68
N ALA A 110 10.80 14.78 -6.89
CA ALA A 110 10.74 15.82 -7.92
C ALA A 110 10.59 15.20 -9.32
N GLY A 111 9.47 15.49 -9.97
CA GLY A 111 9.04 14.87 -11.23
C GLY A 111 7.91 13.85 -11.06
N GLY A 112 7.53 13.54 -9.82
CA GLY A 112 6.55 12.51 -9.45
C GLY A 112 7.10 11.10 -9.57
N LEU A 113 6.44 10.13 -8.91
CA LEU A 113 6.79 8.71 -8.98
C LEU A 113 6.84 8.19 -10.44
N ALA A 114 5.96 8.70 -11.31
CA ALA A 114 5.91 8.35 -12.73
C ALA A 114 7.24 8.58 -13.47
N SER A 115 8.09 9.52 -13.03
CA SER A 115 9.39 9.77 -13.66
C SER A 115 10.40 8.63 -13.44
N TYR A 116 10.16 7.76 -12.47
CA TYR A 116 10.97 6.59 -12.14
C TYR A 116 10.43 5.29 -12.74
N LEU A 117 9.33 5.34 -13.50
CA LEU A 117 8.62 4.16 -14.04
C LEU A 117 8.63 4.15 -15.58
N PRO A 118 9.80 3.99 -16.22
CA PRO A 118 9.90 4.04 -17.68
C PRO A 118 9.16 2.86 -18.32
N GLY A 119 8.19 3.16 -19.20
CA GLY A 119 7.46 2.14 -19.96
C GLY A 119 6.24 1.56 -19.25
N VAL A 120 5.92 2.03 -18.05
CA VAL A 120 4.72 1.66 -17.28
C VAL A 120 3.57 2.61 -17.62
N ASP A 121 2.33 2.10 -17.63
CA ASP A 121 1.13 2.97 -17.68
C ASP A 121 0.97 3.71 -16.35
N THR A 122 1.18 5.02 -16.39
CA THR A 122 1.16 5.91 -15.21
C THR A 122 -0.17 6.66 -15.06
N THR A 123 -1.22 6.28 -15.80
CA THR A 123 -2.52 6.99 -15.80
C THR A 123 -3.13 7.14 -14.40
N ASN A 124 -2.92 6.16 -13.52
CA ASN A 124 -3.43 6.16 -12.14
C ASN A 124 -2.36 6.56 -11.09
N ILE A 125 -1.17 6.99 -11.53
CA ILE A 125 -0.08 7.41 -10.65
C ILE A 125 0.01 8.93 -10.72
N GLY A 126 -0.68 9.59 -9.78
CA GLY A 126 -0.90 11.03 -9.76
C GLY A 126 0.15 11.81 -8.98
N ALA A 127 -0.06 13.13 -8.89
CA ALA A 127 0.74 14.00 -8.03
C ALA A 127 0.50 13.66 -6.56
N GLY A 128 1.58 13.56 -5.78
CA GLY A 128 1.60 13.14 -4.39
C GLY A 128 1.85 11.65 -4.17
N SER A 129 1.90 10.83 -5.23
CA SER A 129 2.19 9.40 -5.13
C SER A 129 3.63 9.16 -4.68
N LEU A 130 3.80 8.35 -3.65
CA LEU A 130 5.12 7.97 -3.14
C LEU A 130 5.48 6.54 -3.53
N VAL A 131 4.50 5.64 -3.51
CA VAL A 131 4.65 4.23 -3.83
C VAL A 131 3.52 3.74 -4.71
N ALA A 132 3.87 2.88 -5.67
CA ALA A 132 2.91 2.12 -6.46
C ALA A 132 3.28 0.64 -6.37
N MET A 133 2.27 -0.21 -6.36
CA MET A 133 2.41 -1.65 -6.21
C MET A 133 1.67 -2.38 -7.33
N TRP A 134 2.24 -3.49 -7.79
CA TRP A 134 1.75 -4.32 -8.88
C TRP A 134 1.64 -5.77 -8.45
N LEU A 135 0.61 -6.46 -8.96
CA LEU A 135 0.51 -7.91 -8.89
C LEU A 135 0.98 -8.52 -10.20
N ASP A 136 1.95 -9.41 -10.13
CA ASP A 136 2.51 -10.12 -11.29
C ASP A 136 2.62 -11.64 -11.01
N SER A 137 3.39 -12.36 -11.83
CA SER A 137 3.64 -13.78 -11.65
C SER A 137 4.93 -14.04 -10.88
N THR A 138 4.86 -14.78 -9.77
CA THR A 138 6.06 -15.15 -9.00
C THR A 138 6.76 -16.41 -9.56
N PRO A 139 8.10 -16.51 -9.47
CA PRO A 139 9.03 -15.46 -9.09
C PRO A 139 9.40 -14.56 -10.27
N ASP A 140 9.33 -13.23 -10.11
CA ASP A 140 9.90 -12.27 -11.06
C ASP A 140 10.97 -11.40 -10.40
N LEU A 141 10.59 -10.60 -9.41
CA LEU A 141 11.50 -9.89 -8.52
C LEU A 141 11.98 -10.83 -7.40
N GLY A 142 13.27 -10.79 -7.11
CA GLY A 142 13.81 -11.37 -5.90
C GLY A 142 14.82 -10.41 -5.31
N ILE A 143 14.56 -9.93 -4.09
CA ILE A 143 15.44 -8.98 -3.39
C ILE A 143 16.36 -9.66 -2.36
N VAL A 144 16.06 -10.90 -1.95
CA VAL A 144 16.88 -11.69 -1.03
C VAL A 144 17.06 -13.14 -1.53
N PRO A 145 18.14 -13.45 -2.28
CA PRO A 145 19.17 -12.55 -2.81
C PRO A 145 18.68 -11.76 -4.04
N PRO A 146 19.24 -10.56 -4.31
CA PRO A 146 18.90 -9.77 -5.49
C PRO A 146 19.11 -10.54 -6.80
N ASN A 147 18.06 -10.72 -7.60
CA ASN A 147 18.14 -11.33 -8.94
C ASN A 147 18.22 -10.29 -10.08
N CYS A 148 18.06 -9.00 -9.77
CA CYS A 148 18.18 -7.89 -10.70
C CYS A 148 19.58 -7.23 -10.64
N VAL A 149 20.07 -6.70 -11.77
CA VAL A 149 21.48 -6.27 -11.97
C VAL A 149 21.69 -4.75 -11.94
N SER A 150 20.64 -3.97 -11.79
CA SER A 150 20.64 -2.51 -11.77
C SER A 150 19.32 -1.99 -11.21
N MET A 151 19.29 -0.77 -10.68
CA MET A 151 18.06 -0.09 -10.27
C MET A 151 16.97 -0.15 -11.36
N ALA A 152 17.34 0.16 -12.61
CA ALA A 152 16.40 0.15 -13.73
C ALA A 152 15.80 -1.25 -14.01
N THR A 153 16.60 -2.31 -13.92
CA THR A 153 16.09 -3.68 -14.09
C THR A 153 15.24 -4.13 -12.92
N CYS A 154 15.55 -3.70 -11.69
CA CYS A 154 14.73 -4.02 -10.52
C CYS A 154 13.38 -3.31 -10.59
N ILE A 155 13.37 -2.03 -10.96
CA ILE A 155 12.14 -1.26 -11.19
C ILE A 155 11.29 -1.91 -12.29
N SER A 156 11.92 -2.33 -13.39
CA SER A 156 11.20 -2.99 -14.49
C SER A 156 10.55 -4.30 -14.06
N ALA A 157 11.22 -5.13 -13.25
CA ALA A 157 10.64 -6.35 -12.69
C ALA A 157 9.50 -6.01 -11.73
N ALA A 158 9.75 -5.09 -10.78
CA ALA A 158 8.76 -4.68 -9.78
C ALA A 158 7.51 -3.95 -10.33
N SER A 159 7.40 -3.70 -11.63
CA SER A 159 6.32 -2.91 -12.23
C SER A 159 5.79 -3.45 -13.56
N ASP A 160 6.10 -4.71 -13.92
CA ASP A 160 5.61 -5.33 -15.15
C ASP A 160 4.24 -6.02 -15.01
N GLY A 161 3.68 -6.00 -13.80
CA GLY A 161 2.37 -6.56 -13.45
C GLY A 161 1.16 -5.66 -13.70
N ALA A 162 0.04 -6.06 -13.10
CA ALA A 162 -1.18 -5.25 -13.05
C ALA A 162 -1.11 -4.29 -11.86
N LEU A 163 -1.28 -2.99 -12.10
CA LEU A 163 -1.30 -1.98 -11.03
C LEU A 163 -2.38 -2.33 -10.00
N TRP A 164 -1.94 -2.59 -8.77
CA TRP A 164 -2.76 -3.04 -7.66
C TRP A 164 -3.16 -1.87 -6.77
N GLU A 165 -2.23 -0.99 -6.44
CA GLU A 165 -2.47 0.13 -5.52
C GLU A 165 -1.43 1.23 -5.70
N VAL A 166 -1.81 2.46 -5.34
CA VAL A 166 -0.90 3.62 -5.26
C VAL A 166 -1.18 4.35 -3.96
N ASP A 167 -0.13 4.54 -3.15
CA ASP A 167 -0.20 5.23 -1.87
C ASP A 167 0.72 6.46 -1.87
N GLY A 168 0.34 7.50 -1.10
CA GLY A 168 1.17 8.69 -0.99
C GLY A 168 0.65 9.77 -0.07
N LEU A 169 1.07 11.01 -0.33
CA LEU A 169 0.69 12.23 0.39
C LEU A 169 -0.38 13.04 -0.35
N GLY A 170 -0.89 12.48 -1.45
CA GLY A 170 -1.91 13.11 -2.29
C GLY A 170 -3.31 12.99 -1.68
N ALA A 171 -4.32 13.29 -2.51
CA ALA A 171 -5.70 13.11 -2.08
C ALA A 171 -6.07 11.62 -2.03
N SER A 172 -6.74 11.20 -0.95
CA SER A 172 -7.29 9.85 -0.87
C SER A 172 -8.44 9.67 -1.85
N VAL A 173 -8.56 8.47 -2.42
CA VAL A 173 -9.77 8.01 -3.15
C VAL A 173 -10.65 7.09 -2.31
N VAL A 174 -10.28 6.90 -1.04
CA VAL A 174 -10.95 6.04 -0.07
C VAL A 174 -11.47 6.93 1.08
N GLY A 175 -12.53 6.50 1.76
CA GLY A 175 -13.02 7.19 2.95
C GLY A 175 -13.96 8.37 2.67
N SER A 176 -14.26 9.12 3.72
CA SER A 176 -15.10 10.32 3.64
C SER A 176 -14.32 11.57 3.27
N ASP A 177 -13.00 11.55 3.38
CA ASP A 177 -12.13 12.68 3.04
C ASP A 177 -11.67 12.60 1.58
N LEU A 178 -12.61 12.94 0.69
CA LEU A 178 -12.30 13.23 -0.71
C LEU A 178 -11.56 14.59 -0.82
N GLY A 179 -10.26 14.61 -0.55
CA GLY A 179 -9.42 15.81 -0.55
C GLY A 179 -7.95 15.51 -0.27
N VAL A 180 -7.08 16.52 -0.42
CA VAL A 180 -5.66 16.39 -0.02
C VAL A 180 -5.63 16.09 1.47
N ASP A 181 -5.08 14.92 1.79
CA ASP A 181 -5.02 14.44 3.15
C ASP A 181 -3.83 15.09 3.86
N ALA A 182 -4.11 16.13 4.64
CA ALA A 182 -3.06 16.85 5.39
C ALA A 182 -2.44 16.00 6.51
N ASP A 183 -3.01 14.82 6.76
CA ASP A 183 -2.64 13.90 7.83
C ASP A 183 -1.58 12.88 7.38
N ALA A 184 -1.34 12.73 6.07
CA ALA A 184 -0.33 11.82 5.53
C ALA A 184 1.10 12.30 5.83
N PHE A 185 2.00 11.37 6.19
CA PHE A 185 3.38 11.65 6.54
C PHE A 185 4.32 10.48 6.21
N PHE A 186 5.59 10.79 5.98
CA PHE A 186 6.66 9.79 5.90
C PHE A 186 7.90 10.35 6.58
N THR A 187 8.39 9.65 7.60
CA THR A 187 9.56 10.08 8.38
C THR A 187 10.51 8.92 8.66
N ALA A 188 11.79 9.22 8.81
CA ALA A 188 12.80 8.27 9.26
C ALA A 188 13.70 8.88 10.32
N THR A 189 14.22 8.05 11.22
CA THR A 189 15.34 8.42 12.10
C THR A 189 16.47 7.43 11.90
N ILE A 190 17.63 7.91 11.43
CA ILE A 190 18.76 7.06 11.05
C ILE A 190 20.05 7.46 11.77
N VAL A 191 20.97 6.51 11.93
CA VAL A 191 22.22 6.71 12.68
C VAL A 191 23.23 7.60 11.97
N SER A 192 23.11 7.75 10.65
CA SER A 192 24.01 8.54 9.81
C SER A 192 23.30 8.99 8.55
N ASN A 193 23.55 10.23 8.10
CA ASN A 193 23.14 10.68 6.78
C ASN A 193 24.15 10.31 5.68
N ASP A 194 25.29 9.70 6.01
CA ASP A 194 26.25 9.18 5.03
C ASP A 194 25.83 7.77 4.57
N PRO A 195 25.43 7.58 3.29
CA PRO A 195 25.02 6.28 2.76
C PRO A 195 26.10 5.20 2.89
N THR A 196 27.39 5.59 2.87
CA THR A 196 28.49 4.62 2.99
C THR A 196 28.57 4.00 4.37
N VAL A 197 28.10 4.71 5.40
CA VAL A 197 27.98 4.17 6.76
C VAL A 197 26.92 3.08 6.79
N ILE A 198 25.75 3.33 6.20
CA ILE A 198 24.64 2.36 6.16
C ILE A 198 25.00 1.15 5.28
N ALA A 199 25.64 1.38 4.13
CA ALA A 199 26.14 0.32 3.25
C ALA A 199 27.19 -0.57 3.91
N GLY A 200 27.95 -0.03 4.87
CA GLY A 200 28.94 -0.77 5.65
C GLY A 200 28.37 -1.63 6.78
N LEU A 201 27.12 -1.39 7.20
CA LEU A 201 26.46 -2.19 8.24
C LEU A 201 26.12 -3.59 7.70
N SER A 202 26.17 -4.59 8.58
CA SER A 202 25.74 -5.95 8.20
C SER A 202 24.25 -6.00 7.88
N SER A 203 23.81 -6.96 7.08
CA SER A 203 22.41 -7.06 6.65
C SER A 203 21.40 -7.21 7.80
N GLY A 204 21.84 -7.70 8.96
CA GLY A 204 20.99 -7.81 10.16
C GLY A 204 21.07 -6.61 11.11
N GLN A 205 21.95 -5.64 10.85
CA GLN A 205 22.12 -4.47 11.71
C GLN A 205 21.19 -3.34 11.28
N THR A 206 20.39 -2.84 12.22
CA THR A 206 19.52 -1.68 12.02
C THR A 206 20.35 -0.38 11.95
N GLY A 207 20.21 0.35 10.86
CA GLY A 207 20.74 1.69 10.64
C GLY A 207 19.72 2.81 10.93
N GLY A 208 18.44 2.48 11.11
CA GLY A 208 17.42 3.44 11.52
C GLY A 208 16.02 2.86 11.47
N ASP A 209 15.05 3.67 11.84
CA ASP A 209 13.64 3.32 11.89
C ASP A 209 12.83 4.27 11.01
N VAL A 210 11.75 3.75 10.44
CA VAL A 210 10.83 4.46 9.55
C VAL A 210 9.42 4.40 10.14
N ASN A 211 8.67 5.49 9.97
CA ASN A 211 7.26 5.57 10.32
C ASN A 211 6.52 6.39 9.26
N PHE A 212 5.42 5.85 8.75
CA PHE A 212 4.60 6.50 7.75
C PHE A 212 3.10 6.26 7.98
N GLY A 213 2.33 7.24 7.51
CA GLY A 213 0.89 7.16 7.34
C GLY A 213 0.56 7.72 5.96
N LEU A 214 -0.02 6.92 5.08
CA LEU A 214 -0.24 7.28 3.68
C LEU A 214 -1.71 7.17 3.30
N SER A 215 -2.11 7.97 2.33
CA SER A 215 -3.45 7.90 1.72
C SER A 215 -3.42 6.95 0.53
N ALA A 216 -4.48 6.16 0.35
CA ALA A 216 -4.68 5.32 -0.80
C ALA A 216 -5.21 6.18 -1.96
N MET A 217 -4.32 6.51 -2.90
CA MET A 217 -4.59 7.40 -4.04
C MET A 217 -5.17 6.66 -5.25
N TYR A 218 -4.93 5.35 -5.35
CA TYR A 218 -5.60 4.46 -6.28
C TYR A 218 -5.79 3.11 -5.61
N ASN A 219 -7.01 2.59 -5.63
CA ASN A 219 -7.37 1.33 -5.02
C ASN A 219 -7.84 0.32 -6.09
N GLY A 220 -6.89 -0.45 -6.63
CA GLY A 220 -7.15 -1.58 -7.52
C GLY A 220 -7.32 -2.92 -6.79
N THR A 221 -7.28 -2.92 -5.45
CA THR A 221 -7.26 -4.15 -4.65
C THR A 221 -8.57 -4.95 -4.71
N GLY A 222 -9.67 -4.28 -5.07
CA GLY A 222 -11.03 -4.83 -5.01
C GLY A 222 -11.65 -4.82 -3.61
N GLN A 223 -10.97 -4.26 -2.60
CA GLN A 223 -11.49 -4.07 -1.25
C GLN A 223 -12.01 -2.65 -1.04
N ASN A 224 -12.94 -2.49 -0.10
CA ASN A 224 -13.29 -1.19 0.45
C ASN A 224 -12.35 -0.90 1.61
N LEU A 225 -11.27 -0.15 1.35
CA LEU A 225 -10.38 0.28 2.42
C LEU A 225 -11.10 1.28 3.35
N THR A 226 -10.62 1.38 4.58
CA THR A 226 -11.10 2.36 5.56
C THR A 226 -9.92 2.99 6.24
N GLU A 227 -10.05 4.27 6.57
CA GLU A 227 -9.02 4.98 7.33
C GLU A 227 -8.78 4.35 8.72
N GLN A 228 -7.56 4.52 9.18
CA GLN A 228 -7.03 4.04 10.44
C GLN A 228 -6.43 5.22 11.21
N ASN A 229 -6.52 5.15 12.53
CA ASN A 229 -5.89 6.15 13.40
C ASN A 229 -4.39 5.88 13.50
N ALA A 230 -3.56 6.83 13.08
CA ALA A 230 -2.11 6.78 13.21
C ALA A 230 -1.59 7.86 14.18
N ILE A 231 -0.37 7.69 14.66
CA ILE A 231 0.36 8.72 15.40
C ILE A 231 1.37 9.35 14.45
N GLY A 232 1.00 10.51 13.90
CA GLY A 232 1.87 11.34 13.07
C GLY A 232 2.72 12.33 13.88
N PRO A 233 3.57 13.13 13.21
CA PRO A 233 4.44 14.11 13.87
C PRO A 233 3.70 15.16 14.72
N GLY A 234 2.43 15.44 14.40
CA GLY A 234 1.58 16.41 15.09
C GLY A 234 0.59 15.83 16.10
N GLY A 235 0.49 14.50 16.24
CA GLY A 235 -0.50 13.83 17.09
C GLY A 235 -1.28 12.75 16.37
N LEU A 236 -2.52 12.51 16.83
CA LEU A 236 -3.44 11.54 16.23
C LEU A 236 -3.92 12.06 14.88
N VAL A 237 -3.82 11.22 13.85
CA VAL A 237 -4.20 11.52 12.47
C VAL A 237 -4.97 10.34 11.85
N SER A 238 -5.71 10.55 10.76
CA SER A 238 -6.45 9.50 10.05
C SER A 238 -5.83 9.26 8.67
N VAL A 239 -5.45 8.02 8.35
CA VAL A 239 -4.81 7.66 7.07
C VAL A 239 -5.25 6.27 6.62
N ASP A 240 -5.17 5.96 5.33
CA ASP A 240 -5.59 4.64 4.80
C ASP A 240 -4.58 3.52 5.12
N VAL A 241 -3.30 3.88 5.10
CA VAL A 241 -2.17 2.96 5.27
C VAL A 241 -1.32 3.44 6.42
N ILE A 242 -1.01 2.55 7.36
CA ILE A 242 -0.08 2.82 8.45
C ILE A 242 1.05 1.83 8.34
N GLY A 243 2.28 2.28 8.47
CA GLY A 243 3.38 1.34 8.51
C GLY A 243 4.65 1.95 9.03
N GLY A 244 5.67 1.10 9.04
CA GLY A 244 6.98 1.44 9.52
C GLY A 244 7.84 0.20 9.59
N GLY A 245 9.02 0.37 10.15
CA GLY A 245 9.96 -0.72 10.26
C GLY A 245 11.36 -0.18 10.34
N SER A 246 12.29 -0.94 9.80
CA SER A 246 13.71 -0.65 10.01
C SER A 246 14.49 -0.63 8.72
N ILE A 247 15.37 0.37 8.62
CA ILE A 247 16.42 0.43 7.61
C ILE A 247 17.57 -0.44 8.12
N LYS A 248 17.97 -1.41 7.31
CA LYS A 248 19.04 -2.38 7.58
C LYS A 248 20.28 -2.07 6.76
N GLY A 249 21.38 -2.72 7.13
CA GLY A 249 22.66 -2.55 6.45
C GLY A 249 22.69 -3.07 5.01
N GLY A 250 23.45 -2.38 4.17
CA GLY A 250 23.65 -2.71 2.76
C GLY A 250 24.77 -3.69 2.47
N GLN A 251 25.43 -4.28 3.47
CA GLN A 251 26.57 -5.16 3.21
C GLN A 251 26.17 -6.29 2.24
N GLY A 252 27.02 -6.50 1.22
CA GLY A 252 26.81 -7.51 0.18
C GLY A 252 25.81 -7.11 -0.91
N LEU A 253 25.16 -5.94 -0.82
CA LEU A 253 24.43 -5.39 -1.96
C LEU A 253 25.41 -5.00 -3.08
N THR A 254 24.88 -5.06 -4.29
CA THR A 254 25.58 -4.66 -5.50
C THR A 254 24.73 -3.62 -6.25
N ASN A 255 25.18 -3.17 -7.42
CA ASN A 255 24.35 -2.38 -8.33
C ASN A 255 23.93 -0.98 -7.81
N GLY A 256 24.69 -0.44 -6.87
CA GLY A 256 24.49 0.91 -6.33
C GLY A 256 23.45 1.01 -5.21
N ALA A 257 22.80 -0.09 -4.83
CA ALA A 257 21.94 -0.10 -3.65
C ALA A 257 22.80 0.02 -2.39
N PHE A 258 22.37 0.82 -1.43
CA PHE A 258 23.16 1.16 -0.24
C PHE A 258 22.55 0.61 1.06
N SER A 259 21.27 0.25 1.05
CA SER A 259 20.59 -0.33 2.21
C SER A 259 19.51 -1.31 1.77
N ARG A 260 19.01 -2.05 2.77
CA ARG A 260 17.78 -2.82 2.70
C ARG A 260 16.82 -2.23 3.71
N SER A 261 15.53 -2.48 3.58
CA SER A 261 14.60 -2.32 4.68
C SER A 261 13.67 -3.51 4.83
N ASP A 262 13.09 -3.57 6.01
CA ASP A 262 12.11 -4.55 6.48
C ASP A 262 10.98 -3.72 7.06
N PHE A 263 9.93 -3.55 6.26
CA PHE A 263 8.78 -2.73 6.57
C PHE A 263 7.54 -3.61 6.71
N ASP A 264 6.73 -3.23 7.68
CA ASP A 264 5.39 -3.76 7.86
C ASP A 264 4.40 -2.62 7.67
N PHE A 265 3.32 -2.88 6.93
CA PHE A 265 2.22 -1.94 6.80
C PHE A 265 0.87 -2.61 6.96
N THR A 266 -0.10 -1.84 7.45
CA THR A 266 -1.46 -2.30 7.69
C THR A 266 -2.43 -1.52 6.83
N LYS A 267 -3.46 -2.23 6.36
CA LYS A 267 -4.63 -1.64 5.69
C LYS A 267 -5.88 -2.16 6.37
N ALA A 268 -6.77 -1.25 6.75
CA ALA A 268 -8.08 -1.63 7.26
C ALA A 268 -9.07 -1.80 6.11
N VAL A 269 -9.86 -2.85 6.19
CA VAL A 269 -10.89 -3.18 5.21
C VAL A 269 -12.25 -3.20 5.88
N GLN A 270 -13.24 -2.62 5.21
CA GLN A 270 -14.61 -2.66 5.65
C GLN A 270 -15.06 -4.13 5.70
N VAL A 271 -15.35 -4.63 6.90
CA VAL A 271 -15.99 -5.93 7.07
C VAL A 271 -17.39 -5.82 6.44
N PRO A 272 -17.69 -6.55 5.34
CA PRO A 272 -19.03 -6.52 4.80
C PRO A 272 -19.97 -6.97 5.89
N GLU A 273 -20.98 -6.15 6.22
CA GLU A 273 -22.01 -6.59 7.15
C GLU A 273 -22.54 -7.91 6.62
N PRO A 274 -22.45 -9.01 7.40
CA PRO A 274 -22.72 -10.31 6.84
C PRO A 274 -24.16 -10.28 6.36
N THR A 275 -24.37 -10.67 5.10
CA THR A 275 -25.70 -10.75 4.47
C THR A 275 -26.69 -11.57 5.30
N SER A 276 -26.23 -12.31 6.31
CA SER A 276 -27.04 -12.92 7.36
C SER A 276 -27.91 -11.92 8.12
N LEU A 277 -27.51 -10.65 8.33
CA LEU A 277 -28.38 -9.62 8.91
C LEU A 277 -29.52 -9.25 7.96
N ALA A 278 -29.21 -9.10 6.67
CA ALA A 278 -30.23 -8.91 5.64
C ALA A 278 -31.14 -10.15 5.53
N LEU A 279 -30.58 -11.36 5.59
CA LEU A 279 -31.32 -12.62 5.54
C LEU A 279 -32.20 -12.82 6.77
N LEU A 280 -31.71 -12.43 7.95
CA LEU A 280 -32.46 -12.43 9.20
C LEU A 280 -33.62 -11.44 9.10
N GLY A 281 -33.37 -10.24 8.58
CA GLY A 281 -34.42 -9.24 8.30
C GLY A 281 -35.48 -9.76 7.33
N VAL A 282 -35.08 -10.38 6.22
CA VAL A 282 -36.00 -11.01 5.26
C VAL A 282 -36.74 -12.20 5.90
N GLY A 283 -36.06 -13.00 6.73
CA GLY A 283 -36.66 -14.11 7.47
C GLY A 283 -37.74 -13.63 8.46
N LEU A 284 -37.47 -12.56 9.21
CA LEU A 284 -38.42 -11.91 10.13
C LEU A 284 -39.62 -11.32 9.38
N LEU A 285 -39.39 -10.64 8.26
CA LEU A 285 -40.47 -10.14 7.39
C LEU A 285 -41.33 -11.28 6.82
N GLY A 286 -40.70 -12.39 6.43
CA GLY A 286 -41.40 -13.61 6.01
C GLY A 286 -42.33 -14.14 7.11
N LEU A 287 -41.85 -14.23 8.35
CA LEU A 287 -42.66 -14.69 9.49
C LEU A 287 -43.84 -13.77 9.80
N LEU A 288 -43.68 -12.45 9.67
CA LEU A 288 -44.78 -11.49 9.82
C LEU A 288 -45.82 -11.63 8.69
N GLY A 289 -45.37 -11.96 7.46
CA GLY A 289 -46.24 -12.25 6.32
C GLY A 289 -47.13 -13.48 6.52
N PHE A 290 -46.61 -14.54 7.15
CA PHE A 290 -47.38 -15.76 7.44
C PHE A 290 -48.38 -15.60 8.58
N ARG A 291 -48.17 -14.64 9.49
CA ARG A 291 -49.03 -14.43 10.68
C ARG A 291 -50.37 -13.74 10.38
N LYS A 292 -50.56 -13.16 9.18
CA LYS A 292 -51.77 -12.41 8.82
C LYS A 292 -52.88 -13.25 8.17
N ARG A 293 -52.81 -14.59 8.27
CA ARG A 293 -53.77 -15.52 7.61
C ARG A 293 -54.58 -16.40 8.56
N SER A 294 -54.55 -16.13 9.87
CA SER A 294 -55.45 -16.71 10.87
C SER A 294 -56.52 -15.71 11.28
#